data_AF-A0A6G3Y0U1-F1
#
_entry.id   AF-A0A6G3Y0U1-F1
#
_cell.length_a   1.000
_cell.length_b   1.000
_cell.length_c   1.000
_cell.angle_alpha   90.00
_cell.angle_beta   90.00
_cell.angle_gamma   90.00
#
_symmetry.space_group_name_H-M   'P 1'
#
loop_
_entity.id
_entity.type
_entity.pdbx_description
1 polymer ?
#
loop_
_entity_poly.entity_id
_entity_poly.type
_entity_poly.pdbx_seq_one_letter_code
_entity_poly.pdbx_strand_id
1 'polypeptide(L)'
;SENAVAYHRGRPRPLARAAAEVAEQAAVPVSLHLDHVQSTELLHRAADCGFSSAMFDAARLPYTENLAATRAAVVWAHERGLWLEAELGQVGGKNGEPAL
;
A
#
# COMPACT_ATOMS: atom_id res chain seq x y z
N SER A 1 2.96 5.97 -3.00
CA SER A 1 1.52 5.88 -3.25
C SER A 1 1.24 5.28 -4.63
N GLU A 2 0.03 4.73 -4.84
CA GLU A 2 -0.43 4.28 -6.16
C GLU A 2 -0.32 5.38 -7.24
N ASN A 3 -0.62 6.64 -6.89
CA ASN A 3 -0.45 7.78 -7.80
C ASN A 3 0.99 7.97 -8.29
N ALA A 4 1.97 7.81 -7.40
CA ALA A 4 3.38 7.86 -7.81
C ALA A 4 3.71 6.72 -8.78
N VAL A 5 3.21 5.51 -8.52
CA VAL A 5 3.38 4.37 -9.43
C VAL A 5 2.76 4.67 -10.80
N ALA A 6 1.56 5.24 -10.84
CA ALA A 6 0.87 5.64 -12.06
C ALA A 6 1.66 6.69 -12.85
N TYR A 7 2.14 7.74 -12.18
CA TYR A 7 3.01 8.77 -12.78
C TYR A 7 4.25 8.16 -13.44
N HIS A 8 4.83 7.12 -12.83
CA HIS A 8 5.98 6.39 -13.36
C HIS A 8 5.60 5.26 -14.35
N ARG A 9 4.48 5.44 -15.07
CA ARG A 9 3.93 4.53 -16.09
C ARG A 9 3.52 3.18 -15.53
N GLY A 10 2.96 3.18 -14.31
CA GLY A 10 2.51 1.97 -13.63
C GLY A 10 3.65 1.04 -13.19
N ARG A 11 4.89 1.54 -13.03
CA ARG A 11 6.07 0.70 -12.72
C ARG A 11 6.57 1.00 -11.30
N PRO A 12 6.25 0.16 -10.30
CA PRO A 12 6.69 0.36 -8.93
C PRO A 12 8.16 -0.04 -8.72
N ARG A 13 8.68 -1.01 -9.50
CA ARG A 13 10.03 -1.57 -9.30
C ARG A 13 11.16 -0.52 -9.32
N PRO A 14 11.22 0.45 -10.26
CA PRO A 14 12.28 1.46 -10.23
C PRO A 14 12.24 2.33 -8.98
N LEU A 15 11.04 2.72 -8.52
CA LEU A 15 10.85 3.50 -7.29
C LEU A 15 11.26 2.69 -6.07
N ALA A 16 10.83 1.43 -6.01
CA ALA A 16 11.15 0.52 -4.93
C ALA A 16 12.66 0.30 -4.81
N ARG A 17 13.35 0.09 -5.94
CA ARG A 17 14.81 -0.10 -5.94
C ARG A 17 15.57 1.13 -5.48
N ALA A 18 15.18 2.31 -5.95
CA ALA A 18 15.81 3.55 -5.51
C ALA A 18 15.59 3.80 -4.01
N ALA A 19 14.38 3.57 -3.52
CA ALA A 19 14.05 3.75 -2.10
C ALA A 19 14.69 2.68 -1.21
N ALA A 20 14.73 1.43 -1.66
CA ALA A 20 15.37 0.33 -0.94
C ALA A 20 16.88 0.55 -0.77
N GLU A 21 17.57 1.04 -1.81
CA GLU A 21 18.99 1.38 -1.72
C GLU A 21 19.27 2.41 -0.60
N VAL A 22 18.42 3.44 -0.49
CA VAL A 22 18.55 4.44 0.57
C VAL A 22 18.22 3.84 1.94
N ALA A 23 17.20 2.97 2.02
CA ALA A 23 16.79 2.32 3.25
C ALA A 23 17.85 1.34 3.79
N GLU A 24 18.53 0.58 2.91
CA GLU A 24 19.57 -0.38 3.27
C GLU A 24 20.81 0.29 3.88
N GLN A 25 21.08 1.55 3.51
CA GLN A 25 22.19 2.35 4.06
C GLN A 25 21.84 3.07 5.36
N ALA A 26 20.59 2.99 5.84
CA ALA A 26 20.16 3.68 7.04
C ALA A 26 20.73 3.01 8.30
N ALA A 27 21.16 3.82 9.28
CA ALA A 27 21.62 3.33 10.59
C ALA A 27 20.47 2.92 11.53
N VAL A 28 19.22 3.03 11.07
CA VAL A 28 18.01 2.74 11.82
C VAL A 28 17.10 1.82 11.00
N PRO A 29 16.19 1.05 11.61
CA PRO A 29 15.22 0.26 10.88
C PRO A 29 14.33 1.15 9.99
N VAL A 30 14.21 0.80 8.72
CA VAL A 30 13.37 1.50 7.74
C VAL A 30 12.41 0.50 7.09
N SER A 31 11.16 0.91 6.89
CA SER A 31 10.18 0.18 6.11
C SER A 31 9.90 0.95 4.82
N LEU A 32 9.80 0.23 3.71
CA LEU A 32 9.33 0.76 2.45
C LEU A 32 7.82 0.47 2.32
N HIS A 33 7.02 1.53 2.36
CA HIS A 33 5.57 1.44 2.38
C HIS A 33 4.93 1.90 1.05
N LEU A 34 4.06 1.07 0.46
CA LEU A 34 3.25 1.47 -0.70
C LEU A 34 1.87 1.97 -0.25
N ASP A 35 1.71 3.28 -0.36
CA ASP A 35 0.54 4.02 0.12
C ASP A 35 -0.70 3.96 -0.81
N HIS A 36 -1.90 3.87 -0.21
CA HIS A 36 -3.24 3.77 -0.86
C HIS A 36 -3.32 2.84 -2.08
N VAL A 37 -3.06 1.54 -1.90
CA VAL A 37 -3.21 0.52 -2.95
C VAL A 37 -4.66 0.07 -3.04
N GLN A 38 -5.29 0.23 -4.20
CA GLN A 38 -6.71 -0.09 -4.41
C GLN A 38 -6.95 -1.40 -5.18
N SER A 39 -5.88 -1.98 -5.76
CA SER A 39 -5.98 -3.21 -6.55
C SER A 39 -5.08 -4.32 -6.01
N THR A 40 -5.60 -5.55 -6.03
CA THR A 40 -4.85 -6.76 -5.66
C THR A 40 -3.65 -6.97 -6.57
N GLU A 41 -3.76 -6.64 -7.85
CA GLU A 41 -2.66 -6.68 -8.83
C GLU A 41 -1.47 -5.81 -8.38
N LEU A 42 -1.73 -4.57 -7.95
CA LEU A 42 -0.67 -3.69 -7.47
C LEU A 42 -0.12 -4.14 -6.12
N LEU A 43 -0.96 -4.66 -5.22
CA LEU A 43 -0.51 -5.26 -3.96
C LEU A 43 0.46 -6.42 -4.23
N HIS A 44 0.14 -7.29 -5.18
CA HIS A 44 1.01 -8.41 -5.54
C HIS A 44 2.36 -7.93 -6.05
N ARG A 45 2.33 -6.93 -6.93
CA ARG A 45 3.55 -6.30 -7.46
C ARG A 45 4.37 -5.59 -6.39
N ALA A 46 3.75 -5.11 -5.31
CA ALA A 46 4.48 -4.51 -4.19
C ALA A 46 5.39 -5.56 -3.52
N ALA A 47 4.86 -6.76 -3.24
CA ALA A 47 5.65 -7.86 -2.70
C ALA A 47 6.81 -8.24 -3.66
N ASP A 48 6.52 -8.40 -4.96
CA ASP A 48 7.52 -8.75 -5.98
C ASP A 48 8.62 -7.68 -6.16
N CYS A 49 8.32 -6.44 -5.78
CA CYS A 49 9.24 -5.31 -5.87
C CYS A 49 10.06 -5.08 -4.59
N GLY A 50 9.83 -5.87 -3.53
CA GLY A 50 10.58 -5.77 -2.27
C GLY A 50 10.06 -4.70 -1.32
N PHE A 51 8.79 -4.30 -1.43
CA PHE A 51 8.17 -3.51 -0.37
C PHE A 51 8.04 -4.37 0.89
N SER A 52 8.29 -3.76 2.05
CA SER A 52 8.11 -4.40 3.36
C SER A 52 6.72 -4.12 3.95
N SER A 53 6.02 -3.10 3.44
CA SER A 53 4.68 -2.73 3.86
C SER A 53 3.85 -2.14 2.70
N ALA A 54 2.53 -2.28 2.77
CA ALA A 54 1.59 -1.59 1.90
C ALA A 54 0.32 -1.21 2.67
N MET A 55 -0.42 -0.24 2.17
CA MET A 55 -1.77 0.09 2.63
C MET A 55 -2.76 -0.42 1.60
N PHE A 56 -3.70 -1.26 2.01
CA PHE A 56 -4.80 -1.72 1.16
C PHE A 56 -6.04 -0.85 1.42
N ASP A 57 -6.33 0.05 0.49
CA ASP A 57 -7.44 0.99 0.58
C ASP A 57 -8.69 0.41 -0.09
N ALA A 58 -9.53 -0.19 0.76
CA ALA A 58 -10.86 -0.65 0.42
C ALA A 58 -11.96 0.25 1.02
N ALA A 59 -11.62 1.48 1.45
CA ALA A 59 -12.53 2.35 2.20
C ALA A 59 -13.78 2.79 1.41
N ARG A 60 -13.72 2.71 0.08
CA ARG A 60 -14.85 2.99 -0.81
C ARG A 60 -15.91 1.89 -0.82
N LEU A 61 -15.59 0.70 -0.32
CA LEU A 61 -16.54 -0.41 -0.23
C LEU A 61 -17.40 -0.27 1.03
N PRO A 62 -18.63 -0.82 1.03
CA PRO A 62 -19.38 -1.03 2.26
C PRO A 62 -18.53 -1.76 3.30
N TYR A 63 -18.71 -1.45 4.59
CA TYR A 63 -17.86 -1.96 5.68
C TYR A 63 -17.63 -3.49 5.62
N THR A 64 -18.68 -4.28 5.38
CA THR A 64 -18.58 -5.74 5.31
C THR A 64 -17.74 -6.23 4.14
N GLU A 65 -17.79 -5.52 3.01
CA GLU A 65 -16.97 -5.80 1.83
C GLU A 65 -15.52 -5.35 2.02
N ASN A 66 -15.29 -4.18 2.63
CA ASN A 66 -13.95 -3.73 3.03
C ASN A 66 -13.32 -4.77 3.97
N LEU A 67 -14.02 -5.19 5.02
CA LEU A 67 -13.54 -6.19 5.95
C LEU A 67 -13.14 -7.49 5.25
N ALA A 68 -13.97 -7.99 4.33
CA ALA A 68 -13.70 -9.21 3.58
C ALA A 68 -12.48 -9.05 2.64
N ALA A 69 -12.42 -7.94 1.89
CA ALA A 69 -11.33 -7.67 0.95
C ALA A 69 -9.99 -7.45 1.67
N THR A 70 -9.98 -6.63 2.72
CA THR A 70 -8.82 -6.38 3.57
C THR A 70 -8.35 -7.67 4.24
N ARG A 71 -9.25 -8.51 4.75
CA ARG A 71 -8.87 -9.82 5.34
C ARG A 71 -8.18 -10.72 4.31
N ALA A 72 -8.70 -10.79 3.08
CA ALA A 72 -8.09 -11.59 2.02
C ALA A 72 -6.69 -11.04 1.66
N ALA A 73 -6.55 -9.72 1.54
CA ALA A 73 -5.28 -9.05 1.29
C ALA A 73 -4.25 -9.32 2.41
N VAL A 74 -4.67 -9.25 3.68
CA VAL A 74 -3.82 -9.50 4.86
C VAL A 74 -3.29 -10.93 4.88
N VAL A 75 -4.16 -11.93 4.66
CA VAL A 75 -3.73 -13.34 4.61
C VAL A 75 -2.68 -13.53 3.53
N TRP A 76 -2.94 -13.04 2.32
CA TRP A 76 -2.02 -13.16 1.20
C TRP A 76 -0.68 -12.44 1.45
N ALA A 77 -0.71 -11.24 2.04
CA ALA A 77 0.45 -10.41 2.29
C ALA A 77 1.35 -11.00 3.40
N HIS A 78 0.76 -11.47 4.50
CA HIS A 78 1.51 -12.04 5.62
C HIS A 78 2.24 -13.33 5.25
N GLU A 79 1.67 -14.17 4.37
CA GLU A 79 2.36 -15.34 3.80
C GLU A 79 3.64 -14.98 3.04
N ARG A 80 3.81 -13.71 2.65
CA ARG A 80 4.93 -13.18 1.87
C ARG A 80 5.79 -12.19 2.64
N GLY A 81 5.59 -12.07 3.95
CA GLY A 81 6.34 -11.14 4.80
C GLY A 81 6.04 -9.66 4.55
N LEU A 82 4.91 -9.35 3.89
CA LEU A 82 4.46 -7.99 3.63
C LEU A 82 3.45 -7.56 4.70
N TRP A 83 3.73 -6.47 5.42
CA TRP A 83 2.80 -5.90 6.39
C TRP A 83 1.71 -5.06 5.73
N LEU A 84 0.48 -5.15 6.22
CA LEU A 84 -0.63 -4.34 5.72
C LEU A 84 -1.17 -3.33 6.72
N GLU A 85 -1.44 -2.13 6.20
CA GLU A 85 -2.31 -1.11 6.78
C GLU A 85 -3.67 -1.14 6.07
N ALA A 86 -4.74 -0.80 6.79
CA ALA A 86 -6.10 -0.75 6.28
C ALA A 86 -6.74 0.60 6.58
N GLU A 87 -7.71 1.00 5.75
CA GLU A 87 -8.45 2.26 5.92
C GLU A 87 -9.92 2.01 6.28
N LEU A 88 -10.42 2.77 7.25
CA LEU A 88 -11.84 2.89 7.58
C LEU A 88 -12.21 4.37 7.53
N GLY A 89 -13.40 4.66 6.99
CA GLY A 89 -13.87 6.04 6.84
C GLY A 89 -13.21 6.74 5.65
N GLN A 90 -13.11 8.06 5.73
CA GLN A 90 -12.51 8.89 4.68
C GLN A 90 -11.64 9.94 5.35
N VAL A 91 -10.37 10.01 4.95
CA VAL A 91 -9.51 11.12 5.34
C VAL A 91 -10.01 12.39 4.63
N GLY A 92 -10.49 13.35 5.40
CA GLY A 92 -10.96 14.63 4.90
C GLY A 92 -9.86 15.39 4.15
N GLY A 93 -10.23 16.13 3.10
CA GLY A 93 -9.32 17.07 2.42
C GLY A 93 -9.16 16.92 0.91
N LYS A 94 -9.50 15.79 0.29
CA LYS A 94 -9.48 15.71 -1.19
C LYS A 94 -10.59 16.50 -1.88
N ASN A 95 -11.72 16.71 -1.18
CA ASN A 95 -12.88 17.48 -1.68
C ASN A 95 -13.41 18.51 -0.65
N GLY A 96 -12.63 18.85 0.38
CA GLY A 96 -13.08 19.77 1.45
C GLY A 96 -14.10 19.17 2.44
N GLU A 97 -14.38 17.87 2.34
CA GLU A 97 -15.23 17.17 3.30
C GLU A 97 -14.47 16.90 4.62
N PRO A 98 -15.15 16.99 5.78
CA PRO A 98 -14.56 16.64 7.05
C PRO A 98 -14.18 15.15 7.07
N ALA A 99 -13.15 14.81 7.85
CA ALA A 99 -12.84 13.41 8.12
C ALA A 99 -14.04 12.75 8.82
N LEU A 100 -14.40 11.54 8.38
CA LEU A 100 -15.45 10.73 9.00
C LEU A 100 -14.98 10.12 10.33
#